data_AF-O00435-F1
#
_entry.id   AF-O00435-F1
#
_cell.length_a   1.000
_cell.length_b   1.000
_cell.length_c   1.000
_cell.angle_alpha   90.00
_cell.angle_beta   90.00
_cell.angle_gamma   90.00
#
_symmetry.space_group_name_H-M   'P 1'
#
loop_
_entity.id
_entity.type
_entity.pdbx_description
1 polymer ?
#
loop_
_entity_poly.entity_id
_entity_poly.type
_entity_poly.pdbx_seq_one_letter_code
_entity_poly.pdbx_strand_id
1 'polypeptide(L)'
;GKTESTKDLGRAIGIMVYVFNCSEQMDYQSCGNIYKGLAQTGAWACFDEFNRITVEVLSVVAVQVKSVQDAIRDKKDTFNFMGEIISCVPTVGIFITMNPG
;
A
#
# COMPACT_ATOMS: atom_id res chain seq x y z
N GLY A 1 -6.63 -4.99 17.67
CA GLY A 1 -6.60 -3.61 17.14
C GLY A 1 -6.53 -3.66 15.64
N LYS A 2 -6.91 -2.59 14.92
CA LYS A 2 -7.02 -2.59 13.44
C LYS A 2 -5.76 -3.14 12.74
N THR A 3 -4.60 -2.60 13.09
CA THR A 3 -3.29 -3.00 12.56
C THR A 3 -2.94 -4.45 12.90
N GLU A 4 -3.18 -4.86 14.14
CA GLU A 4 -2.90 -6.23 14.60
C GLU A 4 -3.78 -7.26 13.90
N SER A 5 -5.04 -6.93 13.58
CA SER A 5 -5.90 -7.83 12.81
C SER A 5 -5.35 -8.12 11.41
N THR A 6 -4.75 -7.13 10.73
CA THR A 6 -4.09 -7.35 9.43
C THR A 6 -2.84 -8.23 9.58
N LYS A 7 -2.03 -8.00 10.62
CA LYS A 7 -0.83 -8.81 10.91
C LYS A 7 -1.17 -10.26 11.23
N ASP A 8 -2.19 -10.47 12.05
CA ASP A 8 -2.63 -11.81 12.46
C ASP A 8 -3.20 -12.59 11.26
N LEU A 9 -3.96 -11.91 10.40
CA LEU A 9 -4.43 -12.51 9.14
C LEU A 9 -3.26 -12.89 8.24
N GLY A 10 -2.31 -11.98 7.99
CA GLY A 10 -1.13 -12.27 7.18
C GLY A 10 -0.32 -13.44 7.73
N ARG A 11 -0.11 -13.50 9.05
CA ARG A 11 0.54 -14.65 9.71
C ARG A 11 -0.23 -15.95 9.47
N ALA A 12 -1.56 -15.94 9.57
CA ALA A 12 -2.39 -17.13 9.40
C ALA A 12 -2.33 -17.71 7.97
N ILE A 13 -2.06 -16.88 6.97
CA ILE A 13 -1.99 -17.30 5.55
C ILE A 13 -0.57 -17.31 4.98
N GLY A 14 0.46 -17.12 5.82
CA GLY A 14 1.87 -17.17 5.42
C GLY A 14 2.32 -15.97 4.59
N ILE A 15 1.68 -14.81 4.71
CA ILE A 15 2.05 -13.57 4.01
C ILE A 15 2.71 -12.60 5.00
N MET A 16 3.85 -12.05 4.60
CA MET A 16 4.54 -11.01 5.36
C MET A 16 3.77 -9.68 5.28
N VAL A 17 3.47 -9.10 6.44
CA VAL A 17 2.79 -7.80 6.57
C VAL A 17 3.79 -6.77 7.10
N TYR A 18 4.10 -5.77 6.29
CA TYR A 18 4.86 -4.60 6.70
C TYR A 18 3.92 -3.57 7.34
N VAL A 19 4.31 -2.96 8.45
CA VAL A 19 3.54 -1.88 9.07
C VAL A 19 4.29 -0.58 8.91
N PHE A 20 3.61 0.42 8.35
CA PHE A 20 4.11 1.78 8.22
C PHE A 20 3.27 2.68 9.12
N ASN A 21 3.88 3.30 10.13
CA ASN A 21 3.21 4.32 10.91
C ASN A 21 3.27 5.63 10.12
N CYS A 22 2.10 6.15 9.75
CA CYS A 22 2.00 7.33 8.93
C CYS A 22 2.17 8.62 9.73
N SER A 23 2.79 9.60 9.09
CA SER A 23 3.04 10.91 9.68
C SER A 23 3.05 12.01 8.63
N GLU A 24 3.05 13.27 9.08
CA GLU A 24 3.07 14.46 8.21
C GLU A 24 4.36 14.58 7.39
N GLN A 25 5.42 13.88 7.77
CA GLN A 25 6.69 13.86 7.04
C GLN A 25 6.70 12.87 5.86
N MET A 26 5.67 12.04 5.71
CA MET A 26 5.59 11.13 4.56
C MET A 26 5.28 11.91 3.28
N ASP A 27 6.12 11.74 2.27
CA ASP A 27 5.92 12.31 0.94
C ASP A 27 5.40 11.26 -0.07
N TYR A 28 4.87 11.74 -1.19
CA TYR A 28 4.28 10.88 -2.22
C TYR A 28 5.31 10.00 -2.95
N GLN A 29 6.59 10.37 -2.99
CA GLN A 29 7.65 9.59 -3.64
C GLN A 29 8.01 8.39 -2.77
N SER A 30 8.15 8.61 -1.46
CA SER A 30 8.36 7.58 -0.44
C SER A 30 7.21 6.56 -0.44
N CYS A 31 5.96 7.03 -0.40
CA CYS A 31 4.79 6.16 -0.54
C CYS A 31 4.80 5.38 -1.87
N GLY A 32 5.08 6.07 -2.98
CA GLY A 32 5.18 5.47 -4.30
C GLY A 32 6.19 4.33 -4.36
N ASN A 33 7.39 4.53 -3.81
CA ASN A 33 8.43 3.50 -3.74
C ASN A 33 8.02 2.29 -2.90
N ILE A 34 7.29 2.51 -1.80
CA ILE A 34 6.72 1.42 -0.99
C ILE A 34 5.71 0.63 -1.85
N TYR A 35 4.76 1.29 -2.51
CA TYR A 35 3.78 0.61 -3.36
C TYR A 35 4.41 -0.14 -4.53
N LYS A 36 5.44 0.44 -5.18
CA LYS A 36 6.26 -0.26 -6.19
C LYS A 36 6.85 -1.55 -5.65
N GLY A 37 7.45 -1.49 -4.45
CA GLY A 37 8.04 -2.67 -3.81
C GLY A 37 6.99 -3.72 -3.46
N LEU A 38 5.85 -3.30 -2.91
CA LEU A 38 4.74 -4.20 -2.56
C LEU A 38 4.16 -4.88 -3.80
N ALA A 39 3.90 -4.13 -4.87
CA ALA A 39 3.35 -4.67 -6.11
C ALA A 39 4.26 -5.75 -6.74
N GLN A 40 5.58 -5.54 -6.72
CA GLN A 40 6.54 -6.46 -7.31
C GLN A 40 6.84 -7.69 -6.42
N THR A 41 6.68 -7.56 -5.11
CA THR A 41 6.95 -8.65 -4.16
C THR A 41 5.70 -9.47 -3.80
N GLY A 42 4.51 -8.88 -3.97
CA GLY A 42 3.26 -9.50 -3.55
C GLY A 42 3.06 -9.51 -2.03
N ALA A 43 3.88 -8.76 -1.28
CA ALA A 43 3.76 -8.63 0.16
C ALA A 43 2.56 -7.75 0.55
N TRP A 44 2.19 -7.81 1.83
CA TRP A 44 1.13 -6.98 2.37
C TRP A 44 1.72 -5.81 3.16
N ALA A 45 1.00 -4.69 3.16
CA ALA A 45 1.31 -3.56 4.01
C ALA A 45 0.08 -3.03 4.73
N CYS A 46 0.27 -2.65 5.99
CA CYS A 46 -0.69 -1.91 6.79
C CYS A 46 -0.15 -0.50 7.02
N PHE A 47 -0.84 0.50 6.48
CA PHE A 47 -0.57 1.91 6.70
C PHE A 47 -1.41 2.37 7.89
N ASP A 48 -0.74 2.51 9.03
CA ASP A 48 -1.35 2.84 10.31
C ASP A 48 -1.47 4.34 10.48
N GLU A 49 -2.60 4.81 11.03
CA GLU A 49 -2.88 6.24 11.23
C GLU A 49 -2.76 7.06 9.94
N PHE A 50 -3.27 6.52 8.84
CA PHE A 50 -3.14 7.10 7.49
C PHE A 50 -3.67 8.53 7.38
N ASN A 51 -4.60 8.91 8.25
CA ASN A 51 -5.11 10.28 8.37
C ASN A 51 -4.09 11.30 8.94
N ARG A 52 -2.88 10.88 9.32
CA ARG A 52 -1.76 11.78 9.69
C ARG A 52 -0.93 12.24 8.49
N ILE A 53 -1.14 11.67 7.31
CA ILE A 53 -0.52 12.18 6.08
C ILE A 53 -1.20 13.49 5.71
N THR A 54 -0.42 14.47 5.25
CA THR A 54 -0.95 15.76 4.80
C THR A 54 -1.94 15.59 3.65
N VAL A 55 -2.97 16.42 3.62
CA VAL A 55 -4.08 16.29 2.64
C VAL A 55 -3.56 16.42 1.20
N GLU A 56 -2.54 17.26 0.99
CA GLU A 56 -1.90 17.45 -0.31
C GLU A 56 -1.28 16.13 -0.83
N VAL A 57 -0.58 15.40 0.04
CA VAL A 57 0.06 14.11 -0.29
C VAL A 57 -0.99 13.01 -0.46
N LEU A 58 -2.04 13.02 0.36
CA LEU A 58 -3.10 12.01 0.35
C LEU A 58 -3.76 11.88 -1.03
N SER A 59 -3.95 13.00 -1.73
CA SER A 59 -4.54 13.02 -3.08
C SER A 59 -3.73 12.21 -4.09
N VAL A 60 -2.40 12.33 -4.06
CA VAL A 60 -1.47 11.63 -4.94
C VAL A 60 -1.38 10.15 -4.55
N VAL A 61 -1.31 9.88 -3.24
CA VAL A 61 -1.26 8.51 -2.69
C VAL A 61 -2.52 7.72 -3.06
N ALA A 62 -3.71 8.33 -3.05
CA ALA A 62 -4.94 7.66 -3.45
C ALA A 62 -4.88 7.16 -4.91
N VAL A 63 -4.29 7.95 -5.82
CA VAL A 63 -4.09 7.56 -7.22
C VAL A 63 -3.06 6.42 -7.34
N GLN A 64 -2.01 6.45 -6.52
CA GLN A 64 -1.02 5.36 -6.45
C GLN A 64 -1.68 4.05 -6.01
N VAL A 65 -2.43 4.05 -4.90
CA VAL A 65 -3.15 2.85 -4.43
C VAL A 65 -4.13 2.34 -5.48
N LYS A 66 -4.89 3.24 -6.11
CA LYS A 66 -5.82 2.89 -7.20
C LYS A 66 -5.10 2.22 -8.37
N SER A 67 -3.93 2.73 -8.77
CA SER A 67 -3.15 2.17 -9.87
C SER A 67 -2.76 0.71 -9.62
N VAL A 68 -2.34 0.37 -8.40
CA VAL A 68 -2.04 -1.01 -7.99
C VAL A 68 -3.33 -1.86 -8.00
N GLN A 69 -4.42 -1.35 -7.43
CA GLN A 69 -5.70 -2.08 -7.40
C GLN A 69 -6.28 -2.34 -8.79
N ASP A 70 -6.17 -1.38 -9.71
CA ASP A 70 -6.58 -1.53 -11.10
C ASP A 70 -5.75 -2.62 -11.80
N ALA A 71 -4.44 -2.67 -11.56
CA ALA A 71 -3.59 -3.72 -12.12
C ALA A 71 -3.97 -5.13 -11.63
N ILE A 72 -4.31 -5.27 -10.34
CA ILE A 72 -4.82 -6.53 -9.77
C ILE A 72 -6.17 -6.89 -10.38
N ARG A 73 -7.13 -5.94 -10.42
CA ARG A 73 -8.49 -6.17 -10.95
C ARG A 73 -8.45 -6.61 -12.41
N ASP A 74 -7.61 -5.96 -13.20
CA ASP A 74 -7.48 -6.22 -14.63
C ASP A 74 -6.54 -7.41 -14.92
N LYS A 75 -6.05 -8.11 -13.88
CA LYS A 75 -5.16 -9.29 -13.94
C LYS A 75 -3.92 -9.05 -14.80
N LYS A 76 -3.28 -7.90 -14.64
CA LYS A 76 -2.08 -7.55 -15.39
C LYS A 76 -0.85 -8.18 -14.74
N ASP A 77 0.02 -8.78 -15.55
CA ASP A 77 1.34 -9.26 -15.09
C ASP A 77 2.32 -8.10 -14.88
N THR A 78 2.13 -7.01 -15.63
CA THR A 78 2.93 -5.78 -15.54
C THR A 78 2.05 -4.55 -15.77
N PHE A 79 2.43 -3.40 -15.22
CA PHE A 79 1.70 -2.15 -15.41
C PHE A 79 2.62 -0.93 -15.28
N ASN A 80 2.22 0.19 -15.87
CA ASN A 80 2.91 1.46 -15.69
C ASN A 80 2.52 2.06 -14.34
N PHE A 81 3.49 2.18 -13.45
CA PHE A 81 3.35 2.84 -12.16
C PHE A 81 4.37 3.96 -12.04
N MET A 82 3.88 5.20 -11.95
CA MET A 82 4.70 6.41 -11.86
C MET A 82 5.74 6.56 -12.99
N GLY A 83 5.40 6.17 -14.22
CA GLY A 83 6.27 6.30 -15.38
C GLY A 83 7.20 5.11 -15.63
N GLU A 84 7.17 4.09 -14.77
CA GLU A 84 7.97 2.87 -14.88
C GLU A 84 7.09 1.65 -15.07
N ILE A 85 7.50 0.73 -15.94
CA ILE A 85 6.83 -0.56 -16.10
C ILE A 85 7.36 -1.51 -15.02
N ILE A 86 6.48 -1.94 -14.12
CA ILE A 86 6.82 -2.85 -13.02
C ILE A 86 5.98 -4.13 -13.09
N SER A 87 6.47 -5.22 -12.50
CA SER A 87 5.68 -6.42 -12.32
C SER A 87 4.58 -6.22 -11.27
N CYS A 88 3.49 -6.97 -11.43
CA CYS A 88 2.39 -7.04 -10.47
C CYS A 88 2.24 -8.48 -10.01
N VAL A 89 2.53 -8.74 -8.74
CA VAL A 89 2.25 -10.01 -8.09
C VAL A 89 0.87 -9.90 -7.44
N PRO A 90 -0.14 -10.68 -7.90
CA PRO A 90 -1.53 -10.50 -7.49
C PRO A 90 -1.82 -10.69 -5.99
N THR A 91 -0.86 -11.24 -5.23
CA THR A 91 -1.00 -11.38 -3.78
C THR A 91 -0.79 -10.08 -3.02
N VAL A 92 -0.34 -9.00 -3.67
CA VAL A 92 -0.12 -7.70 -3.01
C VAL A 92 -1.38 -7.22 -2.28
N GLY A 93 -1.19 -6.73 -1.06
CA GLY A 93 -2.28 -6.26 -0.19
C GLY A 93 -1.95 -4.91 0.43
N ILE A 94 -2.85 -3.94 0.29
CA ILE A 94 -2.71 -2.60 0.88
C ILE A 94 -3.88 -2.39 1.83
N PHE A 95 -3.56 -2.23 3.11
CA PHE A 95 -4.53 -2.03 4.18
C PHE A 95 -4.28 -0.66 4.83
N ILE A 96 -5.37 0.05 5.10
CA ILE A 96 -5.33 1.40 5.68
C ILE A 96 -6.10 1.38 6.99
N THR A 97 -5.49 1.89 8.05
CA THR A 97 -6.20 2.16 9.30
C THR A 97 -6.31 3.67 9.50
N MET A 98 -7.43 4.09 10.09
CA MET A 98 -7.62 5.46 10.54
C MET A 98 -8.03 5.41 12.01
N ASN A 99 -7.37 6.20 12.84
CA ASN A 99 -7.84 6.45 14.18
C ASN A 99 -8.73 7.71 14.11
N PRO A 100 -9.98 7.66 14.62
CA PRO A 100 -10.73 8.89 14.82
C PRO A 100 -9.89 9.80 15.74
N GLY A 101 -9.71 11.04 15.30
CA GLY A 101 -9.04 12.08 16.09
C GLY A 101 -9.83 12.45 17.32
#